data_AF-A0A350W1N0-F1
#
_entry.id   AF-A0A350W1N0-F1
#
_cell.length_a   1.000
_cell.length_b   1.000
_cell.length_c   1.000
_cell.angle_alpha   90.00
_cell.angle_beta   90.00
_cell.angle_gamma   90.00
#
_symmetry.space_group_name_H-M   'P 1'
#
loop_
_entity.id
_entity.type
_entity.pdbx_description
1 polymer ?
#
loop_
_entity_poly.entity_id
_entity_poly.type
_entity_poly.pdbx_seq_one_letter_code
_entity_poly.pdbx_strand_id
1 'polypeptide(L)'
;MRKTILTFNLLLLTFLRLYSQEIKISDTDIALMKLEKSITETQNSISEIKETVKSSGDTSSILTEKITKLEEETAVLKKSLEEMSALRRQIAGLEKSQKDTEAEFQKKFGSKIKANDDAIEIILSDIYRLREDIISGRKPVVSVKKPFKEYIPYIALGVSVISLVVAVH
;
A
#
# COMPACT_ATOMS: atom_id res chain seq x y z
N MET A 1 -15.36 38.12 25.58
CA MET A 1 -16.09 36.83 25.47
C MET A 1 -16.24 36.30 24.03
N ARG A 2 -16.52 37.11 23.00
CA ARG A 2 -16.68 36.60 21.61
C ARG A 2 -15.42 35.98 20.97
N LYS A 3 -14.21 36.48 21.27
CA LYS A 3 -12.95 35.93 20.72
C LYS A 3 -12.62 34.53 21.24
N THR A 4 -12.94 34.25 22.50
CA THR A 4 -12.66 32.97 23.16
C THR A 4 -13.52 31.83 22.60
N ILE A 5 -14.76 32.13 22.21
CA ILE A 5 -15.71 31.18 21.60
C ILE A 5 -15.24 30.78 20.20
N LEU A 6 -14.68 31.74 19.44
CA LEU A 6 -14.18 31.49 18.09
C LEU A 6 -12.94 30.57 18.09
N THR A 7 -12.02 30.79 19.04
CA THR A 7 -10.84 29.93 19.22
C THR A 7 -11.22 28.52 19.69
N PHE A 8 -12.24 28.38 20.53
CA PHE A 8 -12.70 27.06 20.99
C PHE A 8 -13.35 26.26 19.87
N ASN A 9 -14.19 26.89 19.04
CA ASN A 9 -14.79 26.25 17.87
C ASN A 9 -13.75 25.86 16.81
N LEU A 10 -12.72 26.69 16.60
CA LEU A 10 -11.65 26.38 15.65
C LEU A 10 -10.83 25.16 16.09
N LEU A 11 -10.60 25.03 17.40
CA LEU A 11 -9.85 23.92 18.00
C LEU A 11 -10.65 22.61 17.98
N LEU A 12 -11.97 22.70 18.14
CA LEU A 12 -12.90 21.57 18.02
C LEU A 12 -13.00 21.07 16.56
N LEU A 13 -12.99 21.99 15.60
CA LEU A 13 -12.98 21.66 14.16
C LEU A 13 -11.68 20.99 13.71
N THR A 14 -10.52 21.39 14.25
CA THR A 14 -9.25 20.69 13.99
C THR A 14 -9.21 19.31 14.64
N PHE A 15 -9.75 19.15 15.85
CA PHE A 15 -9.88 17.83 16.49
C PHE A 15 -10.80 16.88 15.72
N LEU A 16 -11.96 17.37 15.24
CA LEU A 16 -12.88 16.59 14.42
C LEU A 16 -12.27 16.22 13.06
N ARG A 17 -11.45 17.10 12.44
CA ARG A 17 -10.71 16.76 11.22
C ARG A 17 -9.62 15.72 11.44
N LEU A 18 -8.97 15.70 12.61
CA LEU A 18 -7.96 14.70 12.96
C LEU A 18 -8.60 13.32 13.22
N TYR A 19 -9.83 13.28 13.77
CA TYR A 19 -10.60 12.04 13.94
C TYR A 19 -11.32 11.57 12.68
N SER A 20 -11.52 12.45 11.68
CA SER A 20 -12.14 12.13 10.40
C SER A 20 -11.16 11.58 9.36
N GLN A 21 -9.98 11.09 9.77
CA GLN A 21 -9.25 10.15 8.92
C GLN A 21 -10.15 8.93 8.76
N GLU A 22 -10.76 8.79 7.58
CA GLU A 22 -11.48 7.59 7.19
C GLU A 22 -10.60 6.37 7.50
N ILE A 23 -10.90 5.68 8.60
CA ILE A 23 -10.36 4.36 8.86
C ILE A 23 -10.97 3.51 7.76
N LYS A 24 -10.24 3.32 6.66
CA LYS A 24 -10.59 2.35 5.64
C LYS A 24 -10.40 0.97 6.25
N ILE A 25 -11.42 0.51 6.95
CA ILE A 25 -11.54 -0.86 7.44
C ILE A 25 -11.57 -1.76 6.20
N SER A 26 -10.60 -2.64 6.04
CA SER A 26 -10.60 -3.59 4.93
C SER A 26 -11.55 -4.76 5.22
N ASP A 27 -11.93 -5.49 4.17
CA ASP A 27 -12.70 -6.73 4.32
C ASP A 27 -12.01 -7.74 5.25
N THR A 28 -10.68 -7.74 5.27
CA THR A 28 -9.87 -8.55 6.18
C THR A 28 -10.05 -8.11 7.64
N ASP A 29 -10.12 -6.81 7.89
CA ASP A 29 -10.33 -6.26 9.23
C ASP A 29 -11.74 -6.62 9.74
N ILE A 30 -12.75 -6.60 8.86
CA ILE A 30 -14.11 -7.06 9.16
C ILE A 30 -14.13 -8.57 9.46
N ALA A 31 -13.40 -9.37 8.68
CA ALA A 31 -13.31 -10.82 8.90
C ALA A 31 -12.66 -11.15 10.25
N LEU A 32 -11.59 -10.43 10.62
CA LEU A 32 -10.94 -10.59 11.93
C LEU A 32 -11.88 -10.22 13.08
N MET A 33 -12.63 -9.11 12.99
CA MET A 33 -13.62 -8.75 14.02
C MET A 33 -14.73 -9.79 14.17
N LYS A 34 -15.22 -10.36 13.06
CA LYS A 34 -16.21 -11.44 13.10
C LYS A 34 -15.64 -12.69 13.78
N LEU A 35 -14.40 -13.04 13.45
CA LEU A 35 -13.72 -14.18 14.05
C LEU A 35 -13.49 -14.00 15.56
N GLU A 36 -13.09 -12.80 15.99
CA GLU A 36 -12.96 -12.43 17.40
C GLU A 36 -14.28 -12.60 18.16
N LYS A 37 -15.37 -12.15 17.54
CA LYS A 37 -16.72 -12.29 18.10
C LYS A 37 -17.11 -13.78 18.24
N SER A 38 -16.88 -14.59 17.21
CA SER A 38 -17.20 -16.03 17.24
C SER A 38 -16.37 -16.79 18.29
N ILE A 39 -15.10 -16.44 18.47
CA ILE A 39 -14.26 -17.02 19.54
C ILE A 39 -14.83 -16.67 20.92
N THR A 40 -15.23 -15.41 21.12
CA THR A 40 -15.83 -14.97 22.39
C THR A 40 -17.15 -15.68 22.68
N GLU A 41 -18.02 -15.84 21.67
CA GLU A 41 -19.26 -16.61 21.79
C GLU A 41 -18.98 -18.07 22.16
N THR A 42 -17.98 -18.69 21.55
CA THR A 42 -17.56 -20.07 21.86
C THR A 42 -17.07 -20.19 23.31
N GLN A 43 -16.28 -19.24 23.79
CA GLN A 43 -15.84 -19.20 25.20
C GLN A 43 -17.01 -19.12 26.18
N ASN A 44 -17.99 -18.28 25.87
CA ASN A 44 -19.20 -18.15 26.71
C ASN A 44 -19.99 -19.47 26.74
N SER A 45 -20.21 -20.10 25.58
CA SER A 45 -20.90 -21.40 25.51
C SER A 45 -20.15 -22.51 26.26
N ILE A 46 -18.82 -22.56 26.19
CA ILE A 46 -18.02 -23.50 26.98
C ILE A 46 -18.23 -23.25 28.48
N SER A 47 -18.27 -21.99 28.90
CA SER A 47 -18.50 -21.62 30.30
C SER A 47 -19.89 -22.04 30.80
N GLU A 48 -20.94 -21.85 30.00
CA GLU A 48 -22.31 -22.30 30.30
C GLU A 48 -22.41 -23.84 30.40
N ILE A 49 -21.75 -24.56 29.49
CA ILE A 49 -21.66 -26.03 29.53
C ILE A 49 -20.96 -26.48 30.81
N LYS A 50 -19.87 -25.80 31.19
CA LYS A 50 -19.10 -26.10 32.41
C LYS A 50 -19.92 -25.89 33.69
N GLU A 51 -20.74 -24.84 33.75
CA GLU A 51 -21.67 -24.62 34.87
C GLU A 51 -22.76 -25.69 34.92
N THR A 52 -23.34 -26.04 33.77
CA THR A 52 -24.36 -27.10 33.67
C THR A 52 -23.81 -28.44 34.14
N VAL A 53 -22.60 -28.80 33.71
CA VAL A 53 -21.87 -30.01 34.13
C VAL A 53 -21.60 -30.00 35.64
N LYS A 54 -21.17 -28.88 36.22
CA LYS A 54 -21.00 -28.78 37.68
C LYS A 54 -22.32 -28.98 38.44
N SER A 55 -23.44 -28.49 37.90
CA SER A 55 -24.74 -28.54 38.55
C SER A 55 -25.43 -29.91 38.48
N SER A 56 -25.06 -30.75 37.51
CA SER A 56 -25.74 -32.04 37.28
C SER A 56 -25.27 -33.19 38.18
N GLY A 57 -24.32 -32.96 39.10
CA GLY A 57 -23.95 -33.85 40.21
C GLY A 57 -23.25 -35.16 39.83
N ASP A 58 -23.47 -35.67 38.61
CA ASP A 58 -22.98 -36.96 38.12
C ASP A 58 -22.48 -36.78 36.68
N THR A 59 -21.28 -36.23 36.54
CA THR A 59 -20.67 -35.98 35.25
C THR A 59 -19.54 -36.94 34.96
N SER A 60 -19.73 -37.72 33.89
CA SER A 60 -18.71 -38.57 33.29
C SER A 60 -17.40 -37.80 33.11
N SER A 61 -16.27 -38.37 33.53
CA SER A 61 -14.92 -37.81 33.34
C SER A 61 -14.64 -37.41 31.89
N ILE A 62 -15.32 -38.06 30.94
CA ILE A 62 -15.27 -37.79 29.50
C ILE A 62 -15.79 -36.38 29.16
N LEU A 63 -16.84 -35.89 29.83
CA LEU A 63 -17.38 -34.55 29.59
C LEU A 63 -16.42 -33.47 30.10
N THR A 64 -15.84 -33.68 31.28
CA THR A 64 -14.82 -32.78 31.83
C THR A 64 -13.59 -32.71 30.94
N GLU A 65 -13.11 -33.87 30.44
CA GLU A 65 -11.98 -33.91 29.50
C GLU A 65 -12.29 -33.17 28.18
N LYS A 66 -13.51 -33.32 27.64
CA LYS A 66 -13.95 -32.60 26.44
C LYS A 66 -14.01 -31.09 26.66
N ILE A 67 -14.49 -30.62 27.81
CA ILE A 67 -14.51 -29.19 28.15
C ILE A 67 -13.09 -28.65 28.20
N THR A 68 -12.16 -29.35 28.86
CA THR A 68 -10.76 -28.92 28.94
C THR A 68 -10.13 -28.83 27.54
N LYS A 69 -10.36 -29.82 26.67
CA LYS A 69 -9.87 -29.78 25.28
C LYS A 69 -10.43 -28.58 24.50
N LEU A 70 -11.72 -28.28 24.66
CA LEU A 70 -12.33 -27.11 24.03
C LEU A 70 -11.74 -25.79 24.56
N GLU A 71 -11.46 -25.69 25.86
CA GLU A 71 -10.78 -24.53 26.45
C GLU A 71 -9.37 -24.34 25.86
N GLU A 72 -8.61 -25.42 25.71
CA GLU A 72 -7.28 -25.43 25.08
C GLU A 72 -7.33 -25.00 23.61
N GLU A 73 -8.23 -25.60 22.81
CA GLU A 73 -8.42 -25.25 21.40
C GLU A 73 -8.81 -23.78 21.23
N THR A 74 -9.69 -23.27 22.11
CA THR A 74 -10.12 -21.87 22.05
C THR A 74 -8.99 -20.91 22.43
N ALA A 75 -8.11 -21.30 23.37
CA ALA A 75 -6.92 -20.52 23.70
C ALA A 75 -5.93 -20.46 22.54
N VAL A 76 -5.73 -21.57 21.82
CA VAL A 76 -4.89 -21.61 20.60
C VAL A 76 -5.47 -20.72 19.51
N LEU A 77 -6.78 -20.80 19.26
CA LEU A 77 -7.46 -19.95 18.27
C LEU A 77 -7.32 -18.47 18.60
N LYS A 78 -7.47 -18.10 19.88
CA LYS A 78 -7.29 -16.72 20.34
C LYS A 78 -5.87 -16.21 20.09
N LYS A 79 -4.86 -17.02 20.41
CA LYS A 79 -3.46 -16.67 20.14
C LYS A 79 -3.19 -16.50 18.63
N SER A 80 -3.72 -17.40 17.81
CA SER A 80 -3.58 -17.31 16.35
C SER A 80 -4.24 -16.04 15.79
N LEU A 81 -5.42 -15.66 16.31
CA LEU A 81 -6.09 -14.41 15.95
C LEU A 81 -5.24 -13.18 16.30
N GLU A 82 -4.63 -13.16 17.49
CA GLU A 82 -3.75 -12.06 17.91
C GLU A 82 -2.55 -11.93 16.96
N GLU A 83 -1.92 -13.04 16.58
CA GLU A 83 -0.82 -13.07 15.60
C GLU A 83 -1.27 -12.56 14.21
N MET A 84 -2.43 -12.99 13.72
CA MET A 84 -3.01 -12.49 12.46
C MET A 84 -3.27 -10.98 12.52
N SER A 85 -3.78 -10.48 13.65
CA SER A 85 -4.03 -9.05 13.83
C SER A 85 -2.73 -8.23 13.82
N ALA A 86 -1.65 -8.77 14.40
CA ALA A 86 -0.34 -8.13 14.42
C ALA A 86 0.27 -8.07 13.01
N LEU A 87 0.22 -9.17 12.26
CA LEU A 87 0.65 -9.23 10.86
C LEU A 87 -0.15 -8.24 10.00
N ARG A 88 -1.46 -8.15 10.20
CA ARG A 88 -2.31 -7.20 9.46
C ARG A 88 -1.88 -5.75 9.70
N ARG A 89 -1.53 -5.38 10.93
CA ARG A 89 -1.00 -4.03 11.24
C ARG A 89 0.34 -3.77 10.55
N GLN A 90 1.23 -4.76 10.50
CA GLN A 90 2.51 -4.63 9.79
C GLN A 90 2.30 -4.43 8.29
N ILE A 91 1.41 -5.23 7.67
CA ILE A 91 1.05 -5.10 6.25
C ILE A 91 0.50 -3.71 5.96
N ALA A 92 -0.43 -3.20 6.78
CA ALA A 92 -0.97 -1.86 6.60
C ALA A 92 0.12 -0.77 6.70
N GLY A 93 1.12 -0.95 7.58
CA GLY A 93 2.30 -0.08 7.66
C GLY A 93 3.15 -0.11 6.39
N LEU A 94 3.40 -1.30 5.84
CA LEU A 94 4.15 -1.48 4.59
C LEU A 94 3.41 -0.90 3.38
N GLU A 95 2.10 -1.11 3.26
CA GLU A 95 1.27 -0.53 2.20
C GLU A 95 1.33 1.00 2.21
N LYS A 96 1.33 1.60 3.40
CA LYS A 96 1.49 3.05 3.55
C LYS A 96 2.89 3.51 3.13
N SER A 97 3.93 2.85 3.63
CA SER A 97 5.32 3.17 3.27
C SER A 97 5.56 3.04 1.76
N GLN A 98 4.97 2.04 1.12
CA GLN A 98 5.06 1.84 -0.33
C GLN A 98 4.41 3.00 -1.08
N LYS A 99 3.20 3.42 -0.70
CA LYS A 99 2.52 4.57 -1.30
C LYS A 99 3.31 5.86 -1.15
N ASP A 100 3.89 6.09 0.04
CA ASP A 100 4.70 7.28 0.30
C ASP A 100 5.96 7.28 -0.58
N THR A 101 6.62 6.12 -0.72
CA THR A 101 7.80 5.95 -1.59
C THR A 101 7.44 6.15 -3.07
N GLU A 102 6.32 5.60 -3.52
CA GLU A 102 5.84 5.76 -4.89
C GLU A 102 5.51 7.23 -5.20
N ALA A 103 4.83 7.93 -4.28
CA ALA A 103 4.55 9.36 -4.42
C ALA A 103 5.84 10.19 -4.46
N GLU A 104 6.83 9.86 -3.63
CA GLU A 104 8.13 10.52 -3.65
C GLU A 104 8.89 10.28 -4.96
N PHE A 105 8.87 9.04 -5.46
CA PHE A 105 9.46 8.68 -6.75
C PHE A 105 8.81 9.47 -7.89
N GLN A 106 7.49 9.49 -7.95
CA GLN A 106 6.75 10.25 -8.96
C GLN A 106 7.04 11.75 -8.87
N LYS A 107 7.13 12.31 -7.65
CA LYS A 107 7.49 13.71 -7.46
C LYS A 107 8.91 14.04 -7.92
N LYS A 108 9.88 13.16 -7.65
CA LYS A 108 11.31 13.39 -7.97
C LYS A 108 11.63 13.12 -9.44
N PHE A 109 11.01 12.11 -10.03
CA PHE A 109 11.40 11.57 -11.32
C PHE A 109 10.30 11.63 -12.38
N GLY A 110 9.02 11.70 -12.02
CA GLY A 110 7.91 11.63 -12.97
C GLY A 110 7.99 12.70 -14.06
N SER A 111 8.31 13.95 -13.69
CA SER A 111 8.48 15.04 -14.66
C SER A 111 9.73 14.87 -15.54
N LYS A 112 10.80 14.28 -15.01
CA LYS A 112 12.04 14.02 -15.76
C LYS A 112 11.88 12.87 -16.74
N ILE A 113 11.22 11.79 -16.32
CA ILE A 113 10.88 10.65 -17.18
C ILE A 113 10.03 11.14 -18.34
N LYS A 114 8.95 11.89 -18.06
CA LYS A 114 8.09 12.43 -19.11
C LYS A 114 8.85 13.36 -20.08
N ALA A 115 9.68 14.25 -19.56
CA ALA A 115 10.49 15.13 -20.41
C ALA A 115 11.49 14.35 -21.29
N ASN A 116 12.02 13.23 -20.79
CA ASN A 116 12.87 12.35 -21.57
C ASN A 116 12.07 11.58 -22.63
N ASP A 117 10.88 11.08 -22.30
CA ASP A 117 9.99 10.39 -23.25
C ASP A 117 9.62 11.33 -24.41
N ASP A 118 9.22 12.58 -24.11
CA ASP A 118 8.92 13.61 -25.11
C ASP A 118 10.15 13.90 -26.00
N ALA A 119 11.35 13.95 -25.40
CA ALA A 119 12.59 14.17 -26.14
C ALA A 119 12.96 13.00 -27.06
N ILE A 120 12.77 11.76 -26.60
CA ILE A 120 13.00 10.55 -27.39
C ILE A 120 12.04 10.52 -28.58
N GLU A 121 10.76 10.86 -28.40
CA GLU A 121 9.78 10.91 -29.48
C GLU A 121 10.19 11.90 -30.59
N ILE A 122 10.68 13.08 -30.20
CA ILE A 122 11.20 14.09 -31.14
C ILE A 122 12.41 13.53 -31.90
N ILE A 123 13.39 12.96 -31.19
CA ILE A 123 14.60 12.41 -31.80
C ILE A 123 14.25 11.30 -32.80
N LEU A 124 13.35 10.38 -32.44
CA LEU A 124 12.91 9.31 -33.32
C LEU A 124 12.21 9.88 -34.57
N SER A 125 11.33 10.86 -34.41
CA SER A 125 10.67 11.54 -35.53
C SER A 125 11.67 12.16 -36.51
N ASP A 126 12.70 12.84 -35.98
CA ASP A 126 13.74 13.46 -36.79
C ASP A 126 14.62 12.40 -37.49
N ILE A 127 14.96 11.29 -36.83
CA ILE A 127 15.68 10.16 -37.45
C ILE A 127 14.88 9.57 -38.61
N TYR A 128 13.57 9.35 -38.44
CA TYR A 128 12.72 8.85 -39.51
C TYR A 128 12.67 9.80 -40.70
N ARG A 129 12.52 11.11 -40.46
CA ARG A 129 12.55 12.12 -41.53
C ARG A 129 13.87 12.15 -42.28
N LEU A 130 14.99 12.12 -41.55
CA LEU A 130 16.32 12.10 -42.16
C LEU A 130 16.52 10.86 -43.03
N ARG A 131 16.05 9.70 -42.56
CA ARG A 131 16.07 8.46 -43.36
C ARG A 131 15.28 8.63 -44.66
N GLU A 132 14.07 9.16 -44.59
CA GLU A 132 13.22 9.38 -45.77
C GLU A 132 13.83 10.38 -46.76
N ASP A 133 14.42 11.48 -46.26
CA ASP A 133 15.11 12.47 -47.11
C ASP A 133 16.31 11.84 -47.84
N ILE A 134 17.13 11.06 -47.14
CA ILE A 134 18.27 10.33 -47.71
C ILE A 134 17.82 9.34 -48.78
N ILE A 135 16.80 8.52 -48.49
CA ILE A 135 16.24 7.55 -49.44
C ILE A 135 15.69 8.27 -50.67
N SER A 136 15.07 9.43 -50.49
CA SER A 136 14.49 10.23 -51.56
C SER A 136 15.52 11.05 -52.37
N GLY A 137 16.81 11.02 -52.01
CA GLY A 137 17.85 11.87 -52.61
C GLY A 137 17.65 13.37 -52.36
N ARG A 138 16.82 13.74 -51.38
CA ARG A 138 16.55 15.14 -50.98
C ARG A 138 17.62 15.59 -50.00
N LYS A 139 17.92 16.90 -49.99
CA LYS A 139 18.84 17.46 -48.99
C LYS A 139 18.20 17.32 -47.60
N PRO A 140 18.87 16.67 -46.64
CA PRO A 140 18.28 16.41 -45.33
C PRO A 140 17.99 17.72 -44.59
N VAL A 141 16.77 17.85 -44.07
CA VAL A 141 16.34 19.00 -43.26
C VAL A 141 16.10 18.52 -41.82
N VAL A 142 17.05 18.83 -40.92
CA VAL A 142 16.86 18.62 -39.47
C VAL A 142 15.82 19.62 -38.97
N SER A 143 14.88 19.18 -38.13
CA SER A 143 13.78 20.05 -37.70
C SER A 143 14.29 21.32 -37.00
N VAL A 144 13.75 22.47 -37.42
CA VAL A 144 14.16 23.83 -37.00
C VAL A 144 13.81 24.12 -35.53
N LYS A 145 13.24 23.16 -34.79
CA LYS A 145 12.62 23.45 -33.49
C LYS A 145 13.64 23.73 -32.38
N LYS A 146 14.84 23.15 -32.40
CA LYS A 146 15.90 23.44 -31.41
C LYS A 146 17.32 23.24 -31.98
N PRO A 147 18.31 24.09 -31.63
CA PRO A 147 19.69 23.93 -32.08
C PRO A 147 20.32 22.66 -31.49
N PHE A 148 21.20 21.98 -32.26
CA PHE A 148 21.89 20.73 -31.89
C PHE A 148 22.51 20.74 -30.47
N LYS A 149 22.92 21.93 -30.00
CA LYS A 149 23.49 22.15 -28.67
C LYS A 149 22.53 21.75 -27.53
N GLU A 150 21.21 21.85 -27.75
CA GLU A 150 20.18 21.43 -26.79
C GLU A 150 20.00 19.92 -26.73
N TYR A 151 20.49 19.16 -27.72
CA TYR A 151 20.43 17.70 -27.74
C TYR A 151 21.64 17.05 -27.04
N ILE A 152 22.73 17.79 -26.81
CA ILE A 152 23.96 17.30 -26.16
C ILE A 152 23.69 16.66 -24.79
N PRO A 153 22.87 17.24 -23.89
CA PRO A 153 22.55 16.62 -22.60
C PRO A 153 21.84 15.27 -22.76
N TYR A 154 20.95 15.13 -23.75
CA TYR A 154 20.18 13.92 -24.01
C TYR A 154 21.03 12.82 -24.64
N ILE A 155 21.94 13.19 -25.55
CA ILE A 155 22.93 12.26 -26.12
C ILE A 155 23.86 11.75 -25.02
N ALA A 156 24.34 12.63 -24.14
CA ALA A 156 25.18 12.24 -23.01
C ALA A 156 24.44 11.28 -22.04
N LEU A 157 23.14 11.52 -21.81
CA LEU A 157 22.31 10.67 -20.96
C LEU A 157 22.06 9.30 -21.61
N GLY A 158 21.78 9.27 -22.92
CA GLY A 158 21.63 8.02 -23.69
C GLY A 158 22.92 7.18 -23.70
N VAL A 159 24.08 7.81 -23.92
CA VAL A 159 25.38 7.14 -23.82
C VAL A 159 25.62 6.61 -22.40
N SER A 160 25.27 7.38 -21.35
CA SER A 160 25.41 6.94 -19.97
C SER A 160 24.54 5.73 -19.62
N VAL A 161 23.30 5.65 -20.13
CA VAL A 161 22.41 4.51 -19.91
C VAL A 161 22.90 3.27 -20.66
N ILE A 162 23.35 3.42 -21.91
CA ILE A 162 23.94 2.33 -22.69
C ILE A 162 25.21 1.80 -22.00
N SER A 163 26.08 2.69 -21.52
CA SER A 163 27.27 2.29 -20.76
C SER A 163 26.94 1.55 -19.47
N LEU A 164 25.88 1.94 -18.76
CA LEU A 164 25.41 1.22 -17.57
C LEU A 164 24.90 -0.19 -17.92
N VAL A 165 24.12 -0.33 -18.99
CA VAL A 165 23.61 -1.64 -19.45
C VAL A 165 24.76 -2.57 -19.87
N VAL A 166 25.75 -2.04 -20.59
CA VAL A 166 26.96 -2.80 -20.99
C VAL A 166 27.83 -3.17 -19.78
N ALA A 167 27.88 -2.34 -18.74
CA ALA A 167 28.67 -2.64 -17.54
C ALA A 167 28.02 -3.67 -16.59
N VAL A 168 26.72 -3.90 -16.74
CA VAL A 168 25.93 -4.82 -15.90
C VAL A 168 25.67 -6.17 -16.61
N HIS A 169 26.06 -6.30 -17.89
CA HIS A 169 26.15 -7.56 -18.63
C HIS A 169 27.60 -8.01 -18.75
#